data_AF-A0A3M7AI86-F1
#
_entry.id   AF-A0A3M7AI86-F1
#
_cell.length_a   1.000
_cell.length_b   1.000
_cell.length_c   1.000
_cell.angle_alpha   90.00
_cell.angle_beta   90.00
_cell.angle_gamma   90.00
#
_symmetry.space_group_name_H-M   'P 1'
#
loop_
_entity.id
_entity.type
_entity.pdbx_description
1 polymer ?
#
loop_
_entity_poly.entity_id
_entity_poly.type
_entity_poly.pdbx_seq_one_letter_code
_entity_poly.pdbx_strand_id
1 'polypeptide(L)'
;MNSNSQDAKDCMQPMGQTSENVGNDFNITRELQDRYAAESYRRAEAAQKAGWFDDEITPITVKIDGKDVTLNKDEGVRPGTTYESLSKIRPAFTQFGGDKSTGGNSSQVTDGAAAVMLMKRSKAMELGQPIVAKYVGATVAGLAPRIMGIGPSIAIPKLLGKYGLNMSDIDVIELNEAFASMAVYCRDTLKLDWTKMNPRGGAIALGHPLGC
;
A
#
# COMPACT_ATOMS: atom_id res chain seq x y z
N MET A 1 29.89 -7.53 9.51
CA MET A 1 28.50 -7.34 9.98
C MET A 1 28.45 -7.44 11.51
N ASN A 2 29.13 -6.55 12.24
CA ASN A 2 29.22 -6.59 13.71
C ASN A 2 28.78 -5.24 14.29
N SER A 3 27.54 -4.82 14.02
CA SER A 3 26.99 -3.68 14.75
C SER A 3 26.52 -4.15 16.13
N ASN A 4 26.93 -3.43 17.18
CA ASN A 4 26.41 -3.65 18.53
C ASN A 4 25.00 -3.05 18.73
N SER A 5 24.53 -2.22 17.78
CA SER A 5 23.18 -1.66 17.82
C SER A 5 22.15 -2.70 17.36
N GLN A 6 21.11 -2.91 18.18
CA GLN A 6 19.99 -3.80 17.83
C GLN A 6 19.24 -3.27 16.60
N ASP A 7 18.99 -1.95 16.53
CA ASP A 7 18.30 -1.34 15.38
C ASP A 7 19.06 -1.59 14.07
N ALA A 8 20.39 -1.50 14.10
CA ALA A 8 21.21 -1.78 12.93
C ALA A 8 21.14 -3.26 12.49
N LYS A 9 20.97 -4.19 13.43
CA LYS A 9 20.73 -5.61 13.11
C LYS A 9 19.34 -5.81 12.52
N ASP A 10 18.34 -5.13 13.07
CA ASP A 10 16.95 -5.22 12.61
C ASP A 10 16.77 -4.67 11.19
N CYS A 11 17.58 -3.68 10.77
CA CYS A 11 17.60 -3.21 9.38
C CYS A 11 18.00 -4.29 8.35
N MET A 12 18.61 -5.39 8.77
CA MET A 12 18.97 -6.51 7.90
C MET A 12 17.84 -7.53 7.75
N GLN A 13 16.74 -7.39 8.50
CA GLN A 13 15.58 -8.30 8.40
C GLN A 13 14.84 -8.06 7.08
N PRO A 14 14.52 -9.12 6.32
CA PRO A 14 13.68 -8.99 5.14
C PRO A 14 12.30 -8.43 5.50
N MET A 15 11.68 -7.67 4.59
CA MET A 15 10.37 -7.06 4.86
C MET A 15 9.27 -8.10 5.16
N GLY A 16 9.37 -9.30 4.56
CA GLY A 16 8.49 -10.42 4.92
C GLY A 16 8.62 -10.84 6.38
N GLN A 17 9.84 -10.85 6.94
CA GLN A 17 10.05 -11.13 8.36
C GLN A 17 9.43 -10.04 9.24
N THR A 18 9.51 -8.76 8.85
CA THR A 18 8.89 -7.68 9.62
C THR A 18 7.36 -7.73 9.57
N SER A 19 6.77 -8.23 8.48
CA SER A 19 5.34 -8.57 8.42
C SER A 19 4.95 -9.65 9.43
N GLU A 20 5.72 -10.73 9.49
CA GLU A 20 5.48 -11.81 10.46
C GLU A 20 5.61 -11.31 11.90
N ASN A 21 6.61 -10.46 12.17
CA ASN A 21 6.77 -9.84 13.46
C ASN A 21 5.53 -9.02 13.85
N VAL A 22 5.02 -8.16 12.95
CA VAL A 22 3.78 -7.40 13.18
C VAL A 22 2.60 -8.34 13.42
N GLY A 23 2.48 -9.41 12.62
CA GLY A 23 1.43 -10.42 12.79
C GLY A 23 1.48 -11.13 14.15
N ASN A 24 2.68 -11.41 14.65
CA ASN A 24 2.91 -12.07 15.94
C ASN A 24 2.73 -11.12 17.12
N ASP A 25 3.39 -9.96 17.09
CA ASP A 25 3.43 -9.01 18.21
C ASP A 25 2.06 -8.40 18.49
N PHE A 26 1.25 -8.21 17.44
CA PHE A 26 -0.04 -7.52 17.52
C PHE A 26 -1.24 -8.42 17.23
N ASN A 27 -1.02 -9.74 17.21
CA ASN A 27 -2.08 -10.75 17.03
C ASN A 27 -2.91 -10.56 15.74
N ILE A 28 -2.27 -10.16 14.65
CA ILE A 28 -2.93 -10.02 13.34
C ILE A 28 -2.97 -11.38 12.66
N THR A 29 -4.04 -12.12 12.90
CA THR A 29 -4.19 -13.51 12.45
C THR A 29 -4.13 -13.64 10.92
N ARG A 30 -3.76 -14.84 10.45
CA ARG A 30 -3.82 -15.20 9.03
C ARG A 30 -5.19 -14.92 8.41
N GLU A 31 -6.26 -15.22 9.15
CA GLU A 31 -7.63 -14.96 8.71
C GLU A 31 -7.89 -13.48 8.46
N LEU A 32 -7.48 -12.60 9.39
CA LEU A 32 -7.64 -11.15 9.23
C LEU A 32 -6.89 -10.64 7.99
N GLN A 33 -5.69 -11.16 7.77
CA GLN A 33 -4.86 -10.79 6.62
C GLN A 33 -5.50 -11.21 5.29
N ASP A 34 -5.96 -12.45 5.19
CA ASP A 34 -6.59 -12.96 3.96
C ASP A 34 -7.95 -12.30 3.69
N ARG A 35 -8.74 -11.98 4.72
CA ARG A 35 -9.99 -11.22 4.56
C ARG A 35 -9.72 -9.80 4.06
N TYR A 36 -8.69 -9.15 4.60
CA TYR A 36 -8.29 -7.82 4.15
C TYR A 36 -7.84 -7.84 2.68
N ALA A 37 -6.99 -8.80 2.33
CA ALA A 37 -6.49 -8.97 0.97
C ALA A 37 -7.60 -9.26 -0.04
N ALA A 38 -8.56 -10.12 0.31
CA ALA A 38 -9.72 -10.39 -0.55
C ALA A 38 -10.52 -9.11 -0.85
N GLU A 39 -10.71 -8.24 0.14
CA GLU A 39 -11.39 -6.96 -0.05
C GLU A 39 -10.58 -5.99 -0.92
N SER A 40 -9.26 -5.93 -0.75
CA SER A 40 -8.38 -5.12 -1.62
C SER A 40 -8.50 -5.56 -3.09
N TYR A 41 -8.43 -6.87 -3.36
CA TYR A 41 -8.66 -7.42 -4.70
C TYR A 41 -10.06 -7.12 -5.24
N ARG A 42 -11.11 -7.30 -4.42
CA ARG A 42 -12.50 -7.03 -4.82
C ARG A 42 -12.69 -5.56 -5.23
N ARG A 43 -12.09 -4.62 -4.49
CA ARG A 43 -12.17 -3.18 -4.78
C ARG A 43 -11.40 -2.81 -6.04
N ALA A 44 -10.18 -3.32 -6.21
CA ALA A 44 -9.39 -3.10 -7.42
C ALA A 44 -10.07 -3.69 -8.67
N GLU A 45 -10.66 -4.88 -8.55
CA GLU A 45 -11.47 -5.47 -9.61
C GLU A 45 -12.67 -4.58 -9.98
N ALA A 46 -13.40 -4.09 -8.99
CA ALA A 46 -14.55 -3.21 -9.21
C ALA A 46 -14.14 -1.88 -9.85
N ALA A 47 -13.07 -1.24 -9.36
CA ALA A 47 -12.55 0.02 -9.88
C ALA A 47 -12.06 -0.12 -11.32
N GLN A 48 -11.29 -1.16 -11.63
CA GLN A 48 -10.81 -1.42 -12.98
C GLN A 48 -11.94 -1.75 -13.96
N LYS A 49 -12.96 -2.50 -13.52
CA LYS A 49 -14.15 -2.77 -14.37
C LYS A 49 -14.99 -1.52 -14.62
N ALA A 50 -15.03 -0.59 -13.67
CA ALA A 50 -15.76 0.67 -13.77
C ALA A 50 -14.98 1.77 -14.52
N GLY A 51 -13.75 1.51 -14.96
CA GLY A 51 -12.91 2.49 -15.67
C GLY A 51 -12.38 3.60 -14.78
N TRP A 52 -12.27 3.37 -13.47
CA TRP A 52 -11.86 4.43 -12.51
C TRP A 52 -10.37 4.79 -12.57
N PHE A 53 -9.56 3.99 -13.26
CA PHE A 53 -8.13 4.26 -13.47
C PHE A 53 -7.84 4.83 -14.87
N ASP A 54 -8.87 4.94 -15.73
CA ASP A 54 -8.69 5.32 -17.14
C ASP A 54 -8.21 6.77 -17.31
N ASP A 55 -8.42 7.63 -16.31
CA ASP A 55 -7.97 9.03 -16.29
C ASP A 55 -6.53 9.21 -15.77
N GLU A 56 -6.02 8.26 -14.99
CA GLU A 56 -4.68 8.31 -14.38
C GLU A 56 -3.64 7.42 -15.09
N ILE A 57 -4.05 6.36 -15.79
CA ILE A 57 -3.15 5.47 -16.53
C ILE A 57 -2.77 6.07 -17.89
N THR A 58 -1.47 6.24 -18.12
CA THR A 58 -0.92 6.53 -19.46
C THR A 58 -0.54 5.23 -20.17
N PRO A 59 -1.14 4.88 -21.33
CA PRO A 59 -0.82 3.66 -22.04
C PRO A 59 0.64 3.58 -22.48
N ILE A 60 1.29 2.44 -22.25
CA ILE A 60 2.67 2.17 -22.67
C ILE A 60 2.65 1.10 -23.75
N THR A 61 3.24 1.38 -24.92
CA THR A 61 3.39 0.38 -25.99
C THR A 61 4.82 -0.14 -26.02
N VAL A 62 4.96 -1.46 -25.90
CA VAL A 62 6.24 -2.18 -25.90
C VAL A 62 6.25 -3.26 -26.98
N LYS A 63 7.44 -3.73 -27.35
CA LYS A 63 7.60 -4.88 -28.25
C LYS A 63 7.87 -6.15 -27.46
N ILE A 64 6.98 -7.13 -27.58
CA ILE A 64 7.13 -8.48 -27.03
C ILE A 64 7.15 -9.46 -28.20
N ASP A 65 8.24 -10.23 -28.35
CA ASP A 65 8.43 -11.17 -29.45
C ASP A 65 8.18 -10.58 -30.84
N GLY A 66 8.58 -9.31 -31.03
CA GLY A 66 8.43 -8.57 -32.28
C GLY A 66 7.03 -8.01 -32.55
N LYS A 67 6.06 -8.23 -31.65
CA LYS A 67 4.70 -7.67 -31.73
C LYS A 67 4.54 -6.48 -30.79
N ASP A 68 3.85 -5.45 -31.25
CA ASP A 68 3.48 -4.32 -30.40
C ASP A 68 2.36 -4.75 -29.44
N VAL A 69 2.56 -4.49 -28.15
CA VAL A 69 1.62 -4.74 -27.06
C VAL A 69 1.43 -3.43 -26.31
N THR A 70 0.19 -2.96 -26.23
CA THR A 70 -0.17 -1.77 -25.45
C THR A 70 -0.69 -2.20 -24.08
N LEU A 71 0.02 -1.76 -23.04
CA LEU A 71 -0.32 -1.93 -21.64
C LEU A 71 -1.09 -0.69 -21.19
N ASN A 72 -2.34 -0.85 -20.77
CA ASN A 72 -3.23 0.23 -20.35
C ASN A 72 -4.12 -0.14 -19.16
N LYS A 73 -3.79 -1.22 -18.45
CA LYS A 73 -4.52 -1.76 -17.31
C LYS A 73 -3.54 -2.38 -16.32
N ASP A 74 -3.90 -2.38 -15.04
CA ASP A 74 -3.11 -3.01 -14.00
C ASP A 74 -3.17 -4.55 -14.12
N GLU A 75 -2.00 -5.17 -14.25
CA GLU A 75 -1.85 -6.62 -14.42
C GLU A 75 -2.03 -7.38 -13.10
N GLY A 76 -1.82 -6.71 -11.97
CA GLY A 76 -1.85 -7.31 -10.64
C GLY A 76 -3.25 -7.70 -10.18
N VAL A 77 -4.31 -7.11 -10.75
CA VAL A 77 -5.69 -7.37 -10.35
C VAL A 77 -6.10 -8.78 -10.76
N ARG A 78 -6.45 -9.62 -9.78
CA ARG A 78 -6.89 -11.01 -9.97
C ARG A 78 -8.40 -11.14 -9.76
N PRO A 79 -9.22 -11.14 -10.82
CA PRO A 79 -10.67 -11.18 -10.70
C PRO A 79 -11.17 -12.42 -9.96
N GLY A 80 -12.17 -12.24 -9.11
CA GLY A 80 -12.77 -13.35 -8.36
C GLY A 80 -11.91 -13.91 -7.23
N THR A 81 -10.89 -13.17 -6.78
CA THR A 81 -10.12 -13.54 -5.59
C THR A 81 -11.04 -13.55 -4.37
N THR A 82 -11.01 -14.64 -3.62
CA THR A 82 -11.85 -14.88 -2.44
C THR A 82 -11.01 -15.23 -1.22
N TYR A 83 -11.55 -14.99 -0.03
CA TYR A 83 -10.93 -15.45 1.22
C TYR A 83 -10.63 -16.97 1.18
N GLU A 84 -11.56 -17.78 0.66
CA GLU A 84 -11.40 -19.23 0.55
C GLU A 84 -10.23 -19.62 -0.36
N SER A 85 -10.04 -18.89 -1.47
CA SER A 85 -8.89 -19.10 -2.35
C SER A 85 -7.57 -18.70 -1.69
N LEU A 86 -7.55 -17.57 -0.97
CA LEU A 86 -6.37 -17.05 -0.29
C LEU A 86 -5.95 -17.92 0.89
N SER A 87 -6.92 -18.46 1.66
CA SER A 87 -6.67 -19.32 2.82
C SER A 87 -5.90 -20.61 2.48
N LYS A 88 -5.94 -21.05 1.22
CA LYS A 88 -5.23 -22.24 0.72
C LYS A 88 -3.78 -21.97 0.33
N ILE A 89 -3.37 -20.70 0.24
CA ILE A 89 -2.02 -20.31 -0.15
C ILE A 89 -1.05 -20.63 1.00
N ARG A 90 0.08 -21.24 0.64
CA ARG A 90 1.14 -21.60 1.59
C ARG A 90 1.82 -20.33 2.13
N PRO A 91 2.22 -20.30 3.41
CA PRO A 91 3.02 -19.20 3.96
C PRO A 91 4.31 -18.98 3.17
N ALA A 92 4.67 -17.70 2.98
CA ALA A 92 5.82 -17.30 2.16
C ALA A 92 7.15 -17.20 2.94
N PHE A 93 7.07 -17.07 4.27
CA PHE A 93 8.21 -16.70 5.12
C PHE A 93 8.44 -17.66 6.30
N THR A 94 8.21 -18.96 6.09
CA THR A 94 8.33 -20.00 7.12
C THR A 94 9.73 -20.09 7.73
N GLN A 95 10.77 -19.75 6.99
CA GLN A 95 12.16 -19.69 7.45
C GLN A 95 12.40 -18.67 8.58
N PHE A 96 11.48 -17.71 8.76
CA PHE A 96 11.52 -16.71 9.83
C PHE A 96 10.53 -17.02 10.96
N GLY A 97 9.99 -18.26 11.01
CA GLY A 97 8.99 -18.67 12.01
C GLY A 97 7.59 -18.11 11.75
N GLY A 98 7.35 -17.58 10.54
CA GLY A 98 6.09 -16.97 10.14
C GLY A 98 5.15 -17.90 9.40
N ASP A 99 3.86 -17.79 9.71
CA ASP A 99 2.78 -18.56 9.09
C ASP A 99 1.64 -17.69 8.54
N LYS A 100 1.77 -16.36 8.63
CA LYS A 100 0.66 -15.43 8.42
C LYS A 100 0.69 -14.77 7.05
N SER A 101 1.88 -14.40 6.56
CA SER A 101 2.02 -13.75 5.26
C SER A 101 2.16 -14.79 4.13
N THR A 102 1.49 -14.51 3.03
CA THR A 102 1.48 -15.31 1.80
C THR A 102 1.63 -14.40 0.59
N GLY A 103 1.89 -14.99 -0.57
CA GLY A 103 1.86 -14.22 -1.83
C GLY A 103 0.49 -13.61 -2.17
N GLY A 104 -0.60 -14.05 -1.52
CA GLY A 104 -1.94 -13.51 -1.74
C GLY A 104 -2.37 -12.40 -0.79
N ASN A 105 -1.63 -12.19 0.31
CA ASN A 105 -1.90 -11.12 1.29
C ASN A 105 -0.71 -10.16 1.48
N SER A 106 0.25 -10.23 0.55
CA SER A 106 1.40 -9.33 0.43
C SER A 106 1.28 -8.53 -0.87
N SER A 107 1.90 -7.36 -0.93
CA SER A 107 2.00 -6.61 -2.18
C SER A 107 2.75 -7.40 -3.24
N GLN A 108 2.30 -7.29 -4.49
CA GLN A 108 2.98 -7.92 -5.63
C GLN A 108 4.27 -7.15 -5.95
N VAL A 109 5.32 -7.87 -6.34
CA VAL A 109 6.51 -7.27 -6.96
C VAL A 109 6.11 -6.85 -8.37
N THR A 110 6.17 -5.56 -8.65
CA THR A 110 5.68 -4.98 -9.90
C THR A 110 6.59 -3.87 -10.40
N ASP A 111 6.48 -3.60 -11.70
CA ASP A 111 7.13 -2.48 -12.36
C ASP A 111 6.10 -1.37 -12.63
N GLY A 112 6.49 -0.11 -12.46
CA GLY A 112 5.61 1.03 -12.65
C GLY A 112 6.34 2.37 -12.50
N ALA A 113 5.72 3.42 -13.02
CA ALA A 113 6.19 4.79 -12.88
C ALA A 113 5.01 5.75 -12.75
N ALA A 114 5.17 6.78 -11.91
CA ALA A 114 4.20 7.86 -11.73
C ALA A 114 4.90 9.22 -11.81
N ALA A 115 4.15 10.25 -12.20
CA ALA A 115 4.66 11.62 -12.28
C ALA A 115 3.62 12.63 -11.79
N VAL A 116 4.07 13.60 -10.99
CA VAL A 116 3.23 14.70 -10.50
C VAL A 116 3.91 16.04 -10.83
N MET A 117 3.20 16.91 -11.53
CA MET A 117 3.66 18.28 -11.78
C MET A 117 3.24 19.21 -10.65
N LEU A 118 4.22 19.88 -10.03
CA LEU A 118 4.00 20.82 -8.94
C LEU A 118 4.35 22.24 -9.37
N MET A 119 3.48 23.19 -9.02
CA MET A 119 3.68 24.61 -9.29
C MET A 119 3.23 25.46 -8.11
N LYS A 120 3.83 26.66 -7.95
CA LYS A 120 3.23 27.69 -7.10
C LYS A 120 1.86 28.06 -7.67
N ARG A 121 0.83 28.15 -6.80
CA ARG A 121 -0.54 28.51 -7.20
C ARG A 121 -0.60 29.77 -8.07
N SER A 122 0.14 30.82 -7.70
CA SER A 122 0.19 32.06 -8.46
C SER A 122 0.70 31.84 -9.89
N LYS A 123 1.73 31.01 -10.07
CA LYS A 123 2.28 30.70 -11.39
C LYS A 123 1.34 29.83 -12.23
N ALA A 124 0.68 28.85 -11.61
CA ALA A 124 -0.34 28.06 -12.28
C ALA A 124 -1.49 28.94 -12.80
N MET A 125 -1.96 29.90 -11.99
CA MET A 125 -2.99 30.87 -12.38
C MET A 125 -2.52 31.82 -13.48
N GLU A 126 -1.30 32.35 -13.38
CA GLU A 126 -0.69 33.21 -14.41
C GLU A 126 -0.61 32.51 -15.77
N LEU A 127 -0.26 31.22 -15.77
CA LEU A 127 -0.12 30.40 -16.98
C LEU A 127 -1.42 29.72 -17.43
N GLY A 128 -2.54 29.94 -16.74
CA GLY A 128 -3.83 29.30 -17.04
C GLY A 128 -3.83 27.77 -16.90
N GLN A 129 -2.97 27.20 -16.06
CA GLN A 129 -2.89 25.76 -15.83
C GLN A 129 -4.00 25.27 -14.88
N PRO A 130 -4.62 24.10 -15.14
CA PRO A 130 -5.62 23.53 -14.23
C PRO A 130 -4.97 23.13 -12.90
N ILE A 131 -5.72 23.26 -11.81
CA ILE A 131 -5.28 22.89 -10.46
C ILE A 131 -6.17 21.75 -9.97
N VAL A 132 -5.62 20.53 -9.94
CA VAL A 132 -6.34 19.33 -9.48
C VAL A 132 -6.37 19.19 -7.96
N ALA A 133 -5.30 19.61 -7.28
CA ALA A 133 -5.15 19.50 -5.83
C ALA A 133 -4.14 20.52 -5.28
N LYS A 134 -4.06 20.61 -3.95
CA LYS A 134 -3.05 21.39 -3.23
C LYS A 134 -2.31 20.49 -2.26
N TYR A 135 -0.99 20.42 -2.36
CA TYR A 135 -0.16 19.85 -1.32
C TYR A 135 -0.21 20.72 -0.05
N VAL A 136 -0.62 20.13 1.08
CA VAL A 136 -0.77 20.81 2.37
C VAL A 136 0.46 20.60 3.26
N GLY A 137 0.96 19.37 3.34
CA GLY A 137 2.09 19.03 4.18
C GLY A 137 2.46 17.57 4.17
N ALA A 138 3.62 17.28 4.77
CA ALA A 138 4.13 15.94 5.01
C ALA A 138 4.82 15.87 6.37
N THR A 139 4.96 14.66 6.87
CA THR A 139 5.73 14.39 8.08
C THR A 139 6.43 13.05 7.96
N VAL A 140 7.50 12.88 8.74
CA VAL A 140 8.23 11.63 8.89
C VAL A 140 8.20 11.23 10.36
N ALA A 141 8.10 9.93 10.62
CA ALA A 141 8.21 9.33 11.93
C ALA A 141 9.19 8.15 11.88
N GLY A 142 9.97 7.97 12.95
CA GLY A 142 10.84 6.82 13.12
C GLY A 142 10.22 5.82 14.10
N LEU A 143 10.52 4.54 13.90
CA LEU A 143 10.13 3.43 14.75
C LEU A 143 11.15 2.29 14.64
N ALA A 144 10.98 1.26 15.46
CA ALA A 144 11.85 0.09 15.42
C ALA A 144 11.79 -0.61 14.04
N PRO A 145 12.94 -0.88 13.37
CA PRO A 145 12.97 -1.43 12.02
C PRO A 145 12.24 -2.79 11.87
N ARG A 146 12.28 -3.63 12.91
CA ARG A 146 11.62 -4.96 12.92
C ARG A 146 10.08 -4.91 12.78
N ILE A 147 9.47 -3.75 12.97
CA ILE A 147 8.01 -3.49 12.81
C ILE A 147 7.75 -2.30 11.89
N MET A 148 8.66 -1.99 10.96
CA MET A 148 8.62 -0.76 10.13
C MET A 148 7.23 -0.46 9.52
N GLY A 149 6.48 -1.51 9.18
CA GLY A 149 5.16 -1.45 8.58
C GLY A 149 4.11 -0.66 9.34
N ILE A 150 4.28 -0.49 10.66
CA ILE A 150 3.31 0.25 11.47
C ILE A 150 3.57 1.75 11.51
N GLY A 151 4.56 2.25 10.75
CA GLY A 151 4.90 3.67 10.64
C GLY A 151 3.70 4.61 10.46
N PRO A 152 2.70 4.29 9.61
CA PRO A 152 1.51 5.13 9.45
C PRO A 152 0.74 5.40 10.75
N SER A 153 0.74 4.45 11.70
CA SER A 153 0.10 4.62 13.02
C SER A 153 0.70 5.75 13.85
N ILE A 154 1.94 6.16 13.55
CA ILE A 154 2.65 7.26 14.22
C ILE A 154 2.64 8.51 13.33
N ALA A 155 2.89 8.33 12.03
CA ALA A 155 3.01 9.44 11.08
C ALA A 155 1.69 10.18 10.87
N ILE A 156 0.56 9.46 10.78
CA ILE A 156 -0.75 10.09 10.51
C ILE A 156 -1.19 11.00 11.67
N PRO A 157 -1.23 10.56 12.94
CA PRO A 157 -1.56 11.44 14.06
C PRO A 157 -0.62 12.64 14.18
N LYS A 158 0.68 12.42 13.94
CA LYS A 158 1.68 13.50 13.93
C LYS A 158 1.40 14.54 12.84
N LEU A 159 0.97 14.12 11.65
CA LEU A 159 0.64 15.04 10.57
C LEU A 159 -0.62 15.84 10.90
N LEU A 160 -1.70 15.16 11.30
CA LEU A 160 -2.96 15.79 11.64
C LEU A 160 -2.81 16.81 12.77
N GLY A 161 -2.03 16.48 13.80
CA GLY A 161 -1.73 17.38 14.92
C GLY A 161 -1.03 18.68 14.50
N LYS A 162 -0.21 18.69 13.43
CA LYS A 162 0.43 19.92 12.93
C LYS A 162 -0.57 20.91 12.32
N TYR A 163 -1.72 20.41 11.86
CA TYR A 163 -2.74 21.20 11.16
C TYR A 163 -4.03 21.34 11.99
N GLY A 164 -4.06 20.83 13.21
CA GLY A 164 -5.26 20.85 14.05
C GLY A 164 -6.43 20.07 13.45
N LEU A 165 -6.13 19.05 12.62
CA LEU A 165 -7.12 18.20 11.97
C LEU A 165 -7.36 16.93 12.79
N ASN A 166 -8.51 16.31 12.56
CA ASN A 166 -8.88 15.01 13.06
C ASN A 166 -9.07 14.02 11.91
N MET A 167 -9.08 12.73 12.22
CA MET A 167 -9.33 11.69 11.21
C MET A 167 -10.71 11.84 10.54
N SER A 168 -11.70 12.40 11.26
CA SER A 168 -13.03 12.70 10.73
C SER A 168 -13.03 13.72 9.59
N ASP A 169 -11.99 14.57 9.52
CA ASP A 169 -11.85 15.61 8.51
C ASP A 169 -11.25 15.06 7.21
N ILE A 170 -10.90 13.78 7.18
CA ILE A 170 -10.29 13.10 6.04
C ILE A 170 -11.35 12.28 5.30
N ASP A 171 -11.51 12.56 4.00
CA ASP A 171 -12.51 11.92 3.15
C ASP A 171 -12.02 10.61 2.53
N VAL A 172 -10.74 10.56 2.14
CA VAL A 172 -10.11 9.39 1.51
C VAL A 172 -8.72 9.21 2.13
N ILE A 173 -8.38 7.95 2.41
CA ILE A 173 -7.09 7.55 2.96
C ILE A 173 -6.47 6.53 2.01
N GLU A 174 -5.39 6.91 1.35
CA GLU A 174 -4.52 5.96 0.65
C GLU A 174 -3.41 5.52 1.60
N LEU A 175 -3.47 4.28 2.07
CA LEU A 175 -2.47 3.65 2.93
C LEU A 175 -1.88 2.45 2.19
N ASN A 176 -0.59 2.55 1.85
CA ASN A 176 0.11 1.50 1.11
C ASN A 176 0.03 0.14 1.82
N GLU A 177 -0.37 -0.90 1.07
CA GLU A 177 -0.61 -2.25 1.59
C GLU A 177 0.57 -3.17 1.32
N ALA A 178 1.77 -2.83 1.82
CA ALA A 178 2.96 -3.69 1.64
C ALA A 178 2.70 -5.14 2.10
N PHE A 179 2.03 -5.27 3.25
CA PHE A 179 1.49 -6.54 3.76
C PHE A 179 0.17 -6.27 4.47
N ALA A 180 -0.77 -7.22 4.39
CA ALA A 180 -2.05 -7.10 5.08
C ALA A 180 -1.88 -7.00 6.60
N SER A 181 -0.87 -7.63 7.19
CA SER A 181 -0.53 -7.53 8.62
C SER A 181 -0.41 -6.07 9.09
N MET A 182 0.34 -5.27 8.32
CA MET A 182 0.66 -3.88 8.60
C MET A 182 -0.54 -2.97 8.32
N ALA A 183 -1.27 -3.23 7.23
CA ALA A 183 -2.44 -2.47 6.84
C ALA A 183 -3.60 -2.65 7.84
N VAL A 184 -3.86 -3.89 8.27
CA VAL A 184 -4.85 -4.20 9.32
C VAL A 184 -4.46 -3.54 10.64
N TYR A 185 -3.20 -3.66 11.06
CA TYR A 185 -2.72 -3.01 12.27
C TYR A 185 -2.98 -1.49 12.24
N CYS A 186 -2.62 -0.82 11.14
CA CYS A 186 -2.79 0.64 11.03
C CYS A 186 -4.27 1.04 11.02
N ARG A 187 -5.11 0.30 10.28
CA ARG A 187 -6.56 0.51 10.24
C ARG A 187 -7.16 0.44 11.64
N ASP A 188 -6.86 -0.62 12.38
CA ASP A 188 -7.48 -0.88 13.67
C ASP A 188 -6.94 0.06 14.75
N THR A 189 -5.63 0.32 14.75
CA THR A 189 -4.97 1.23 15.72
C THR A 189 -5.46 2.67 15.57
N LEU A 190 -5.60 3.15 14.32
CA LEU A 190 -6.06 4.50 14.03
C LEU A 190 -7.59 4.61 13.95
N LYS A 191 -8.31 3.49 14.10
CA LYS A 191 -9.77 3.40 13.94
C LYS A 191 -10.24 4.00 12.61
N LEU A 192 -9.53 3.67 11.53
CA LEU A 192 -9.84 4.18 10.20
C LEU A 192 -11.18 3.60 9.73
N ASP A 193 -12.01 4.46 9.13
CA ASP A 193 -13.17 4.01 8.38
C ASP A 193 -12.68 3.27 7.13
N TRP A 194 -12.89 1.95 7.10
CA TRP A 194 -12.41 1.12 6.00
C TRP A 194 -13.10 1.45 4.67
N THR A 195 -14.25 2.12 4.69
CA THR A 195 -14.91 2.59 3.47
C THR A 195 -14.18 3.77 2.84
N LYS A 196 -13.43 4.54 3.64
CA LYS A 196 -12.59 5.67 3.20
C LYS A 196 -11.14 5.26 2.90
N MET A 197 -10.69 4.13 3.43
CA MET A 197 -9.33 3.62 3.24
C MET A 197 -9.23 2.75 1.99
N ASN A 198 -8.34 3.10 1.05
CA ASN A 198 -8.08 2.37 -0.20
C ASN A 198 -9.39 1.99 -0.93
N PRO A 199 -10.24 2.96 -1.29
CA PRO A 199 -11.57 2.68 -1.86
C PRO A 199 -11.48 1.97 -3.22
N ARG A 200 -10.37 2.14 -3.94
CA ARG A 200 -10.09 1.51 -5.24
C ARG A 200 -9.22 0.25 -5.13
N GLY A 201 -9.02 -0.28 -3.92
CA GLY A 201 -8.03 -1.30 -3.65
C GLY A 201 -6.63 -0.70 -3.44
N GLY A 202 -5.69 -1.50 -2.97
CA GLY A 202 -4.33 -1.05 -2.71
C GLY A 202 -3.28 -2.01 -3.24
N ALA A 203 -2.06 -1.88 -2.73
CA ALA A 203 -0.86 -2.54 -3.27
C ALA A 203 -0.88 -4.08 -3.24
N ILE A 204 -1.73 -4.72 -2.41
CA ILE A 204 -1.94 -6.17 -2.49
C ILE A 204 -2.49 -6.55 -3.87
N ALA A 205 -3.44 -5.77 -4.38
CA ALA A 205 -4.07 -6.00 -5.67
C ALA A 205 -3.35 -5.29 -6.82
N LEU A 206 -2.93 -4.05 -6.63
CA LEU A 206 -2.36 -3.19 -7.69
C LEU A 206 -0.84 -3.36 -7.86
N GLY A 207 -0.15 -3.90 -6.85
CA GLY A 207 1.31 -4.01 -6.85
C GLY A 207 2.01 -2.90 -6.08
N HIS A 208 3.31 -3.08 -5.85
CA HIS A 208 4.15 -2.12 -5.13
C HIS A 208 5.51 -1.90 -5.83
N PRO A 209 5.54 -1.06 -6.88
CA PRO A 209 6.80 -0.58 -7.45
C PRO A 209 7.46 0.39 -6.45
N LEU A 210 8.50 -0.08 -5.74
CA LEU A 210 9.02 0.55 -4.51
C LEU A 210 9.31 2.05 -4.57
N GLY A 211 9.73 2.56 -5.74
CA GLY A 211 10.11 3.97 -5.93
C GLY A 211 9.08 4.82 -6.69
N CYS A 212 7.94 4.22 -7.04
CA CYS A 212 6.88 4.83 -7.83
C CYS A 212 5.80 5.46 -6.93
#